data_AF-A0A7C4F8M5-F1
#
_entry.id   AF-A0A7C4F8M5-F1
#
_cell.length_a   1.000
_cell.length_b   1.000
_cell.length_c   1.000
_cell.angle_alpha   90.00
_cell.angle_beta   90.00
_cell.angle_gamma   90.00
#
_symmetry.space_group_name_H-M   'P 1'
#
loop_
_entity.id
_entity.type
_entity.pdbx_description
1 polymer ?
#
loop_
_entity_poly.entity_id
_entity_poly.type
_entity_poly.pdbx_seq_one_letter_code
_entity_poly.pdbx_strand_id
1 'polypeptide(L)' 'MTENERTGTEDSATLNQIIEKIKSIKEVVAIVVFGSYAEGKVKEMSDIDIAVIVQNADKYIEADIGSMYSPKF' A
#
# COMPACT_ATOMS: atom_id res chain seq x y z
N MET A 1 2.81 27.31 14.77
CA MET A 1 2.23 25.99 14.47
C MET A 1 3.06 25.43 13.34
N THR A 2 3.93 24.47 13.65
CA THR A 2 4.88 23.89 12.71
C THR A 2 4.18 22.90 11.79
N GLU A 3 4.55 22.91 10.51
CA GLU A 3 3.96 22.15 9.40
C GLU A 3 4.11 20.61 9.54
N ASN A 4 4.77 20.14 10.60
CA ASN A 4 5.16 18.75 10.83
C ASN A 4 4.04 17.76 11.22
N GLU A 5 2.81 18.20 11.46
CA GLU A 5 1.73 17.31 11.94
C GLU A 5 0.71 16.91 10.86
N ARG A 6 0.79 17.45 9.64
CA ARG A 6 -0.21 17.15 8.57
C ARG A 6 0.13 15.94 7.70
N THR A 7 1.40 15.55 7.59
CA THR A 7 1.85 14.53 6.62
C THR A 7 1.51 13.10 7.04
N GLY A 8 1.59 12.76 8.33
CA GLY A 8 1.35 11.39 8.81
C GLY A 8 -0.11 10.88 8.65
N THR A 9 -1.09 11.79 8.57
CA THR A 9 -2.51 11.44 8.44
C THR A 9 -2.96 11.22 7.00
N GLU A 10 -2.37 11.93 6.05
CA GLU A 10 -2.77 11.85 4.62
C GLU A 10 -2.20 10.61 3.94
N ASP A 11 -0.94 10.25 4.22
CA ASP A 11 -0.31 9.03 3.72
C ASP A 11 -1.02 7.77 4.23
N SER A 12 -1.41 7.79 5.50
CA SER A 12 -2.20 6.70 6.11
C SER A 12 -3.58 6.57 5.46
N ALA A 13 -4.23 7.67 5.10
CA ALA A 13 -5.55 7.64 4.47
C ALA A 13 -5.47 7.05 3.05
N THR A 14 -4.47 7.46 2.26
CA THR A 14 -4.24 6.94 0.91
C THR A 14 -3.87 5.46 0.92
N LEU A 15 -2.98 5.04 1.83
CA LEU A 15 -2.64 3.63 2.01
C LEU A 15 -3.88 2.79 2.35
N ASN A 16 -4.71 3.27 3.28
CA ASN A 16 -5.94 2.56 3.66
C ASN A 16 -6.90 2.42 2.48
N GLN A 17 -7.05 3.44 1.63
CA GLN A 17 -7.88 3.34 0.42
C GLN A 17 -7.38 2.28 -0.55
N ILE A 18 -6.07 2.18 -0.75
CA ILE A 18 -5.44 1.14 -1.59
C ILE A 18 -5.70 -0.24 -0.98
N ILE A 19 -5.48 -0.39 0.33
CA ILE A 19 -5.73 -1.65 1.04
C ILE A 19 -7.19 -2.10 0.91
N GLU A 20 -8.16 -1.19 1.09
CA GLU A 20 -9.58 -1.53 0.96
C GLU A 20 -9.97 -1.92 -0.47
N LYS A 21 -9.37 -1.29 -1.49
CA LYS A 21 -9.54 -1.73 -2.89
C LYS A 21 -9.00 -3.14 -3.09
N ILE A 22 -7.79 -3.43 -2.61
CA ILE A 22 -7.17 -4.76 -2.75
C ILE A 22 -8.01 -5.82 -2.01
N LYS A 23 -8.52 -5.52 -0.81
CA LYS A 23 -9.40 -6.43 -0.04
C LYS A 23 -10.70 -6.78 -0.75
N SER A 24 -11.17 -5.93 -1.67
CA SER A 24 -12.39 -6.21 -2.44
C SER A 24 -12.21 -7.33 -3.48
N ILE A 25 -10.96 -7.71 -3.80
CA ILE A 25 -10.65 -8.80 -4.72
C ILE A 25 -10.80 -10.12 -3.97
N LYS A 26 -11.73 -10.97 -4.43
CA LYS A 26 -12.13 -12.21 -3.75
C LYS A 26 -10.98 -13.20 -3.57
N GLU A 27 -10.04 -13.19 -4.49
CA GLU A 27 -8.89 -14.07 -4.55
C GLU A 27 -7.77 -13.66 -3.59
N VAL A 28 -7.83 -12.46 -3.01
CA VAL A 28 -6.84 -12.00 -2.02
C VAL A 28 -7.03 -12.72 -0.69
N VAL A 29 -5.96 -13.39 -0.24
CA VAL A 29 -5.91 -14.14 1.01
C VAL A 29 -5.29 -13.31 2.12
N ALA A 30 -4.27 -12.52 1.81
CA ALA A 30 -3.57 -11.69 2.77
C ALA A 30 -2.86 -10.51 2.10
N ILE A 31 -2.67 -9.45 2.88
CA ILE A 31 -1.87 -8.28 2.52
C ILE A 31 -0.84 -8.10 3.63
N VAL A 32 0.44 -8.02 3.27
CA VAL A 32 1.55 -7.90 4.20
C VAL A 32 2.33 -6.64 3.89
N VAL A 33 2.45 -5.74 4.86
CA VAL A 33 3.34 -4.57 4.77
C VAL A 33 4.74 -5.01 5.16
N PHE A 34 5.74 -4.67 4.36
CA PHE A 34 7.14 -4.98 4.64
C PHE A 34 8.04 -3.79 4.30
N GLY A 35 9.35 -4.00 4.35
CA GLY A 35 10.33 -2.97 4.00
C GLY A 35 10.43 -1.86 5.04
N SER A 36 10.91 -0.70 4.58
CA SER A 36 11.33 0.40 5.46
C SER A 36 10.21 0.96 6.34
N TYR A 37 8.98 0.94 5.84
CA TYR A 37 7.78 1.35 6.58
C TYR A 37 7.52 0.42 7.78
N ALA A 38 7.51 -0.90 7.55
CA ALA A 38 7.30 -1.88 8.62
C ALA A 38 8.43 -1.88 9.66
N GLU A 39 9.66 -1.56 9.26
CA GLU A 39 10.81 -1.48 10.17
C GLU A 39 10.92 -0.14 10.94
N GLY A 40 10.04 0.83 10.67
CA GLY A 40 10.13 2.17 11.25
C GLY A 40 11.36 2.97 10.77
N LYS A 41 11.93 2.60 9.63
CA LYS A 41 13.10 3.25 9.00
C LYS A 41 12.73 4.08 7.77
N VAL A 42 11.46 4.49 7.69
CA VAL A 42 10.92 5.30 6.60
C VAL A 42 11.67 6.63 6.50
N LYS A 43 11.96 7.08 5.28
CA LYS A 43 12.52 8.39 4.95
C LYS A 43 11.50 9.21 4.17
N GLU A 44 11.76 10.50 3.99
CA GLU A 44 10.85 11.43 3.28
C GLU A 44 10.45 10.95 1.87
N MET A 45 11.36 10.29 1.16
CA MET A 45 11.12 9.75 -0.19
C MET A 45 10.90 8.24 -0.21
N SER A 46 10.62 7.62 0.94
CA SER A 46 10.39 6.18 1.03
C SER A 46 8.99 5.82 0.53
N ASP A 47 8.93 4.84 -0.37
CA ASP A 47 7.69 4.18 -0.75
C ASP A 47 7.24 3.19 0.36
N ILE A 48 5.99 2.71 0.24
CA ILE A 48 5.44 1.67 1.11
C ILE A 48 5.38 0.35 0.34
N ASP A 49 6.15 -0.63 0.79
CA ASP A 49 6.20 -1.96 0.18
C ASP A 49 5.06 -2.86 0.72
N ILE A 50 4.24 -3.38 -0.18
CA ILE A 50 3.15 -4.32 0.13
C ILE A 50 3.26 -5.59 -0.69
N ALA A 51 3.07 -6.74 -0.03
CA ALA A 51 2.95 -8.04 -0.67
C ALA A 51 1.50 -8.50 -0.58
N VAL A 52 0.92 -8.87 -1.72
CA VAL A 52 -0.45 -9.39 -1.78
C VAL A 52 -0.41 -10.88 -2.11
N ILE A 53 -0.97 -11.70 -1.24
CA ILE A 53 -1.05 -13.14 -1.40
C ILE A 53 -2.41 -13.45 -1.99
N VAL A 54 -2.44 -14.06 -3.17
CA VAL A 54 -3.66 -14.46 -3.86
C VAL A 54 -3.78 -15.97 -3.95
N GLN A 55 -5.01 -16.48 -3.83
CA GLN A 55 -5.32 -17.87 -4.11
C GLN A 55 -5.50 -18.04 -5.62
N ASN A 56 -4.87 -19.06 -6.20
CA ASN A 56 -4.84 -19.32 -7.64
C ASN A 56 -4.23 -18.15 -8.42
N ALA A 57 -2.90 -18.16 -8.58
CA ALA A 57 -2.18 -17.10 -9.28
C ALA A 57 -2.77 -16.86 -10.69
N ASP A 58 -3.20 -15.63 -10.93
CA ASP A 58 -3.74 -15.16 -12.20
C ASP A 58 -3.00 -13.87 -12.61
N LYS A 59 -2.43 -13.89 -13.81
CA LYS A 59 -1.72 -12.75 -14.42
C LYS A 59 -2.58 -11.50 -14.54
N TYR A 60 -3.91 -11.63 -14.62
CA TYR A 60 -4.81 -10.47 -14.69
C TYR A 60 -4.95 -9.80 -13.33
N ILE A 61 -5.00 -10.61 -12.24
CA ILE A 61 -5.04 -10.11 -10.86
C ILE A 61 -3.71 -9.46 -10.50
N GLU A 62 -2.59 -10.09 -10.90
CA GLU A 62 -1.26 -9.50 -10.74
C GLU A 62 -1.15 -8.14 -11.45
N ALA A 63 -1.60 -8.05 -12.70
CA ALA A 63 -1.58 -6.80 -13.46
C ALA A 63 -2.50 -5.72 -12.86
N ASP A 64 -3.69 -6.09 -12.39
CA ASP A 64 -4.63 -5.16 -11.76
C ASP A 64 -4.05 -4.59 -10.46
N ILE A 65 -3.61 -5.45 -9.55
CA ILE A 65 -2.99 -5.04 -8.28
C ILE A 65 -1.69 -4.27 -8.54
N GLY A 66 -0.83 -4.73 -9.44
CA GLY A 66 0.43 -4.07 -9.79
C GLY A 66 0.26 -2.70 -10.46
N SER A 67 -0.91 -2.43 -11.04
CA SER A 67 -1.27 -1.12 -11.58
C SER A 67 -1.75 -0.13 -10.51
N MET A 68 -1.99 -0.59 -9.28
CA MET A 68 -2.38 0.28 -8.17
C MET A 68 -1.16 1.02 -7.63
N TYR A 69 -1.00 2.27 -8.04
CA TYR A 69 -0.04 3.20 -7.46
C TYR A 69 -0.78 4.37 -6.81
N SER A 70 -0.21 4.92 -5.74
CA SER A 70 -0.59 6.27 -5.32
C SER A 70 -0.12 7.24 -6.40
N PRO A 71 -0.97 8.18 -6.89
CA PRO A 71 -0.46 9.33 -7.64
C PRO A 71 0.68 9.94 -6.81
N LYS A 72 1.87 10.09 -7.40
CA LYS A 72 2.99 10.73 -6.72
C LYS A 72 2.55 12.14 -6.26
N PHE A 73 2.81 12.44 -5.00
CA PHE A 73 2.74 13.79 -4.43
C PHE A 73 3.73 14.72 -5.13
#